data_AF-A0A7S3P444-F1
#
_entry.id   AF-A0A7S3P444-F1
#
_cell.length_a   1.000
_cell.length_b   1.000
_cell.length_c   1.000
_cell.angle_alpha   90.00
_cell.angle_beta   90.00
_cell.angle_gamma   90.00
#
_symmetry.space_group_name_H-M   'P 1'
#
loop_
_entity.id
_entity.type
_entity.pdbx_description
1 polymer ?
#
loop_
_entity_poly.entity_id
_entity_poly.type
_entity_poly.pdbx_seq_one_letter_code
_entity_poly.pdbx_strand_id
1 'polypeptide(L)'
;ATAAVSVYPCDTNIRNLSEAKKAHKLAGLGLRMHASNTRAGHVSVHRAFQFVRSDLNDASWKLLERCLTSIECKEDLVRQTSVISAEHRTLERLKKVADRQISTEVQNLSTFEVLEALKSGKNEQTGCPVCLCPLGDDETSGGKVALTRCGHLFCTGCLHSYFQTKRVEGNHTPSCIACRKQIHESESVIVDPSINDDSDVDQKR
;
A
#
# COMPACT_ATOMS: atom_id res chain seq x y z
N ALA A 1 30.94 17.43 -14.30
CA ALA A 1 30.17 18.58 -13.78
C ALA A 1 29.51 18.15 -12.47
N THR A 2 29.94 18.70 -11.34
CA THR A 2 29.33 18.47 -10.02
C THR A 2 27.99 19.22 -9.98
N ALA A 3 26.89 18.49 -9.89
CA ALA A 3 25.59 19.10 -9.68
C ALA A 3 25.55 19.70 -8.27
N ALA A 4 25.54 21.03 -8.19
CA ALA A 4 25.36 21.74 -6.92
C ALA A 4 23.96 21.44 -6.38
N VAL A 5 23.89 20.68 -5.28
CA VAL A 5 22.64 20.49 -4.53
C VAL A 5 22.41 21.76 -3.71
N SER A 6 21.56 22.65 -4.22
CA SER A 6 21.11 23.83 -3.49
C SER A 6 19.93 23.45 -2.60
N VAL A 7 20.16 23.46 -1.28
CA VAL A 7 19.07 23.37 -0.30
C VAL A 7 18.57 24.78 -0.05
N TYR A 8 17.37 25.09 -0.52
CA TYR A 8 16.74 26.39 -0.26
C TYR A 8 16.24 26.44 1.19
N PRO A 9 16.53 27.52 1.94
CA PRO A 9 16.01 27.68 3.29
C PRO A 9 14.48 27.92 3.22
N CYS A 10 13.72 27.08 3.92
CA CYS A 10 12.37 27.41 4.37
C CYS A 10 12.39 27.53 5.90
N ASP A 11 11.40 28.16 6.53
CA ASP A 11 11.45 28.46 7.98
C ASP A 11 11.58 27.21 8.87
N THR A 12 11.14 26.04 8.38
CA THR A 12 11.35 24.74 9.02
C THR A 12 12.83 24.30 9.05
N ASN A 13 13.65 24.75 8.08
CA ASN A 13 15.09 24.46 8.00
C ASN A 13 15.93 25.24 9.02
N ILE A 14 15.44 26.35 9.58
CA ILE A 14 16.21 27.11 10.58
C ILE A 14 16.26 26.36 11.91
N ARG A 15 15.14 25.76 12.33
CA ARG A 15 15.07 24.97 13.59
C ARG A 15 15.92 23.71 13.56
N ASN A 16 16.11 23.12 12.37
CA ASN A 16 16.89 21.89 12.17
C ASN A 16 18.20 22.14 11.41
N LEU A 17 18.70 23.37 11.40
CA LEU A 17 19.87 23.76 10.62
C LEU A 17 21.13 22.94 10.98
N SER A 18 21.28 22.57 12.26
CA SER A 18 22.38 21.73 12.73
C SER A 18 22.29 20.31 12.18
N GLU A 19 21.11 19.71 12.16
CA GLU A 19 20.87 18.38 11.59
C GLU A 19 21.00 18.38 10.07
N ALA A 20 20.50 19.41 9.39
CA ALA A 20 20.66 19.57 7.95
C ALA A 20 22.15 19.71 7.56
N LYS A 21 22.93 20.52 8.30
CA LYS A 21 24.38 20.64 8.09
C LYS A 21 25.12 19.33 8.36
N LYS A 22 24.71 18.58 9.39
CA LYS A 22 25.27 17.26 9.72
C LYS A 22 24.95 16.24 8.64
N ALA A 23 23.70 16.19 8.16
CA ALA A 23 23.26 15.32 7.07
C ALA A 23 23.99 15.66 5.77
N HIS A 24 24.17 16.94 5.45
CA HIS A 24 24.93 17.38 4.27
C HIS A 24 26.41 16.96 4.35
N LYS A 25 27.06 17.14 5.51
CA LYS A 25 28.46 16.71 5.71
C LYS A 25 28.61 15.19 5.58
N LEU A 26 27.66 14.41 6.10
CA LEU A 26 27.66 12.96 6.00
C LEU A 26 27.36 12.47 4.58
N ALA A 27 26.46 13.14 3.86
CA ALA A 27 26.18 12.88 2.45
C ALA A 27 27.42 13.11 1.57
N GLY A 28 28.23 14.14 1.86
CA GLY A 28 29.52 14.37 1.21
C GLY A 28 30.58 13.29 1.47
N LEU A 29 30.40 12.48 2.52
CA LEU A 29 31.27 11.35 2.88
C LEU A 29 30.69 9.99 2.44
N GLY A 30 29.56 9.97 1.73
CA GLY A 30 28.88 8.74 1.31
C GLY A 30 28.21 7.96 2.46
N LEU A 31 28.07 8.56 3.65
CA LEU A 31 27.47 7.93 4.82
C LEU A 31 26.05 8.46 5.07
N ARG A 32 25.13 7.58 5.51
CA ARG A 32 23.71 7.93 5.75
C ARG A 32 23.39 7.92 7.24
N MET A 33 22.65 8.93 7.70
CA MET A 33 22.03 8.89 9.03
C MET A 33 20.79 8.01 9.00
N HIS A 34 20.74 7.03 9.91
CA HIS A 34 19.53 6.28 10.21
C HIS A 34 18.86 6.95 11.41
N ALA A 35 17.74 7.64 11.21
CA ALA A 35 16.93 8.14 12.31
C ALA A 35 15.92 7.06 12.71
N SER A 36 16.02 6.56 13.94
CA SER A 36 14.99 5.74 14.55
C SER A 36 13.85 6.66 14.95
N ASN A 37 12.72 6.54 14.25
CA ASN A 37 11.41 7.13 14.52
C ASN A 37 11.02 8.34 13.65
N THR A 38 10.12 8.03 12.72
CA THR A 38 9.07 8.85 12.06
C THR A 38 9.36 9.55 10.73
N ARG A 39 8.27 9.56 9.93
CA ARG A 39 8.15 9.91 8.51
C ARG A 39 8.36 11.41 8.25
N ALA A 40 9.27 11.74 7.33
CA ALA A 40 9.06 12.61 6.18
C ALA A 40 10.29 12.47 5.26
N GLY A 41 10.07 12.08 4.00
CA GLY A 41 11.15 11.90 3.02
C GLY A 41 11.35 10.44 2.60
N HIS A 42 10.37 9.88 1.90
CA HIS A 42 10.63 8.79 0.96
C HIS A 42 11.73 9.26 -0.02
N VAL A 43 12.95 8.75 0.14
CA VAL A 43 13.94 8.81 -0.94
C VAL A 43 13.91 7.45 -1.60
N SER A 44 13.12 7.36 -2.67
CA SER A 44 13.09 6.22 -3.57
C SER A 44 14.51 5.88 -4.02
N VAL A 45 14.81 4.58 -3.95
CA VAL A 45 16.02 3.95 -4.48
C VAL A 45 15.99 4.08 -6.00
N HIS A 46 16.37 5.23 -6.54
CA HIS A 46 16.37 5.43 -7.99
C HIS A 46 17.63 6.12 -8.53
N ARG A 47 18.56 6.52 -7.67
CA ARG A 47 19.78 7.23 -8.10
C ARG A 47 21.10 6.49 -7.91
N ALA A 48 21.10 5.23 -7.49
CA ALA A 48 22.32 4.44 -7.42
C ALA A 48 22.84 3.97 -8.80
N PHE A 49 22.05 4.09 -9.87
CA PHE A 49 22.42 3.54 -11.18
C PHE A 49 22.41 4.53 -12.37
N GLN A 50 22.15 5.82 -12.16
CA GLN A 50 21.98 6.73 -13.30
C GLN A 50 23.27 7.29 -13.93
N PHE A 51 24.46 6.92 -13.45
CA PHE A 51 25.72 7.35 -14.08
C PHE A 51 26.78 6.24 -14.17
N VAL A 52 26.38 5.01 -14.50
CA VAL A 52 27.32 4.00 -15.02
C VAL A 52 27.17 3.94 -16.54
N ARG A 53 27.72 4.94 -17.22
CA ARG A 53 27.91 4.95 -18.69
C ARG A 53 29.36 5.27 -19.07
N SER A 54 30.29 4.87 -18.23
CA SER A 54 31.72 4.90 -18.54
C SER A 54 32.39 3.73 -17.85
N ASP A 55 33.33 3.11 -18.55
CA ASP A 55 34.05 1.88 -18.21
C ASP A 55 34.20 1.68 -16.70
N LEU A 56 33.54 0.63 -16.19
CA LEU A 56 33.73 0.17 -14.83
C LEU A 56 35.19 -0.26 -14.68
N ASN A 57 35.99 0.57 -14.02
CA ASN A 57 37.34 0.16 -13.67
C ASN A 57 37.28 -1.08 -12.75
N ASP A 58 38.32 -1.91 -12.81
CA ASP A 58 38.41 -3.18 -12.09
C ASP A 58 38.22 -3.02 -10.56
N ALA A 59 38.51 -1.83 -10.04
CA ALA A 59 38.28 -1.46 -8.63
C ALA A 59 36.79 -1.31 -8.28
N SER A 60 35.95 -0.80 -9.21
CA SER A 60 34.51 -0.67 -9.02
C SER A 60 33.81 -2.03 -9.04
N TRP A 61 34.28 -2.95 -9.90
CA TRP A 61 33.79 -4.33 -9.91
C TRP A 61 34.11 -5.06 -8.60
N LYS A 62 35.37 -4.98 -8.14
CA LYS A 62 35.79 -5.57 -6.85
C LYS A 62 35.03 -5.00 -5.64
N LEU A 63 34.62 -3.73 -5.70
CA LEU A 63 33.78 -3.12 -4.66
C LEU A 63 32.36 -3.71 -4.67
N LEU A 64 31.76 -3.88 -5.85
CA LEU A 64 30.47 -4.54 -6.03
C LEU A 64 30.50 -6.01 -5.59
N GLU A 65 31.57 -6.72 -5.93
CA GLU A 65 31.78 -8.11 -5.55
C GLU A 65 31.89 -8.25 -4.02
N ARG A 66 32.66 -7.38 -3.34
CA ARG A 66 32.73 -7.32 -1.87
C ARG A 66 31.40 -6.95 -1.20
N CYS A 67 30.61 -6.09 -1.84
CA CYS A 67 29.26 -5.75 -1.37
C CYS A 67 28.31 -6.94 -1.50
N LEU A 68 28.37 -7.68 -2.61
CA LEU A 68 27.61 -8.92 -2.81
C LEU A 68 28.00 -9.99 -1.79
N THR A 69 29.29 -10.23 -1.58
CA THR A 69 29.75 -11.17 -0.54
C THR A 69 29.31 -10.72 0.86
N SER A 70 29.26 -9.41 1.14
CA SER A 70 28.74 -8.89 2.42
C SER A 70 27.22 -8.99 2.57
N ILE A 71 26.47 -9.11 1.48
CA ILE A 71 25.03 -9.35 1.46
C ILE A 71 24.77 -10.86 1.64
N GLU A 72 25.54 -11.71 0.96
CA GLU A 72 25.45 -13.16 1.05
C GLU A 72 25.93 -13.70 2.41
N CYS A 73 26.90 -13.06 3.06
CA CYS A 73 27.41 -13.46 4.37
C CYS A 73 26.60 -12.95 5.57
N LYS A 74 25.46 -12.26 5.38
CA LYS A 74 24.62 -11.79 6.49
C LYS A 74 23.40 -12.66 6.69
N GLU A 75 23.48 -13.55 7.67
CA GLU A 75 22.35 -14.31 8.25
C GLU A 75 21.12 -13.43 8.58
N ASP A 76 21.30 -12.12 8.76
CA ASP A 76 20.21 -11.16 9.00
C ASP A 76 19.24 -11.00 7.80
N LEU A 77 19.66 -11.28 6.57
CA LEU A 77 18.74 -11.33 5.41
C LEU A 77 17.82 -12.55 5.47
N VAL A 78 18.32 -13.67 6.01
CA VAL A 78 17.49 -14.85 6.28
C VAL A 78 16.45 -14.53 7.36
N ARG A 79 16.72 -13.62 8.30
CA ARG A 79 15.72 -13.17 9.29
C ARG A 79 14.59 -12.32 8.70
N GLN A 80 14.71 -11.86 7.46
CA GLN A 80 13.67 -11.08 6.76
C GLN A 80 12.76 -11.91 5.86
N THR A 81 12.75 -13.25 5.95
CA THR A 81 11.87 -14.09 5.10
C THR A 81 10.39 -13.69 5.20
N SER A 82 9.94 -13.24 6.38
CA SER A 82 8.57 -12.76 6.58
C SER A 82 8.28 -11.49 5.77
N VAL A 83 9.23 -10.55 5.71
CA VAL A 83 9.13 -9.34 4.90
C VAL A 83 9.17 -9.68 3.42
N ILE A 84 10.12 -10.50 2.98
CA ILE A 84 10.26 -10.92 1.58
C ILE A 84 8.99 -11.63 1.11
N SER A 85 8.45 -12.56 1.90
CA SER A 85 7.20 -13.25 1.55
C SER A 85 5.99 -12.30 1.51
N ALA A 86 5.93 -11.29 2.39
CA ALA A 86 4.88 -10.27 2.34
C ALA A 86 4.98 -9.38 1.09
N GLU A 87 6.18 -8.94 0.73
CA GLU A 87 6.43 -8.17 -0.50
C GLU A 87 6.13 -9.02 -1.75
N HIS A 88 6.51 -10.30 -1.76
CA HIS A 88 6.20 -11.21 -2.86
C HIS A 88 4.69 -11.40 -3.05
N ARG A 89 3.93 -11.55 -1.96
CA ARG A 89 2.45 -11.57 -2.01
C ARG A 89 1.88 -10.29 -2.59
N THR A 90 2.44 -9.14 -2.22
CA THR A 90 2.04 -7.83 -2.73
C THR A 90 2.31 -7.72 -4.23
N LEU A 91 3.50 -8.14 -4.68
CA LEU A 91 3.87 -8.14 -6.09
C LEU A 91 2.98 -9.06 -6.93
N GLU A 92 2.70 -10.28 -6.46
CA GLU A 92 1.79 -11.20 -7.16
C GLU A 92 0.37 -10.63 -7.26
N ARG A 93 -0.11 -9.93 -6.21
CA ARG A 93 -1.39 -9.22 -6.27
C ARG A 93 -1.37 -8.10 -7.31
N LEU A 94 -0.30 -7.31 -7.37
CA LEU A 94 -0.17 -6.21 -8.34
C LEU A 94 -0.05 -6.71 -9.78
N LYS A 95 0.66 -7.82 -10.03
CA LYS A 95 0.70 -8.47 -11.34
C LYS A 95 -0.69 -8.90 -11.79
N LYS A 96 -1.44 -9.60 -10.93
CA LYS A 96 -2.83 -9.97 -11.22
C LYS A 96 -3.70 -8.77 -11.59
N VAL A 97 -3.51 -7.64 -10.91
CA VAL A 97 -4.21 -6.38 -11.22
C VAL A 97 -3.81 -5.82 -12.58
N ALA A 98 -2.52 -5.80 -12.89
CA ALA A 98 -2.00 -5.34 -14.17
C ALA A 98 -2.48 -6.22 -15.34
N ASP A 99 -2.48 -7.53 -15.15
CA ASP A 99 -2.87 -8.52 -16.16
C ASP A 99 -4.38 -8.50 -16.43
N ARG A 100 -5.20 -8.20 -15.40
CA ARG A 100 -6.66 -8.21 -15.50
C ARG A 100 -7.24 -7.08 -16.34
N GLN A 101 -6.43 -6.12 -16.83
CA GLN A 101 -6.90 -4.90 -17.52
C GLN A 101 -8.20 -4.40 -16.86
N ILE A 102 -8.15 -4.03 -15.57
CA ILE A 102 -9.35 -3.60 -14.84
C ILE A 102 -10.06 -2.56 -15.71
N SER A 103 -11.21 -2.94 -16.27
CA SER A 103 -11.94 -2.08 -17.19
C SER A 103 -12.25 -0.79 -16.43
N THR A 104 -11.97 0.35 -17.05
CA THR A 104 -12.35 1.66 -16.53
C THR A 104 -13.84 1.74 -16.21
N GLU A 105 -14.65 0.86 -16.79
CA GLU A 105 -16.08 0.73 -16.54
C GLU A 105 -16.40 0.30 -15.10
N VAL A 106 -15.56 -0.53 -14.46
CA VAL A 106 -15.75 -0.98 -13.06
C VAL A 106 -15.72 0.19 -12.08
N GLN A 107 -15.03 1.29 -12.41
CA GLN A 107 -14.93 2.46 -11.54
C GLN A 107 -16.17 3.37 -11.54
N ASN A 108 -17.07 3.20 -12.52
CA ASN A 108 -18.23 4.08 -12.70
C ASN A 108 -19.55 3.48 -12.22
N LEU A 109 -19.55 2.25 -11.70
CA LEU A 109 -20.76 1.61 -11.20
C LEU A 109 -21.22 2.28 -9.90
N SER A 110 -22.51 2.59 -9.85
CA SER A 110 -23.20 2.93 -8.62
C SER A 110 -23.20 1.76 -7.64
N THR A 111 -23.36 2.04 -6.35
CA THR A 111 -23.46 1.01 -5.31
C THR A 111 -24.51 -0.05 -5.63
N PHE A 112 -25.64 0.37 -6.22
CA PHE A 112 -26.73 -0.52 -6.58
C PHE A 112 -26.32 -1.50 -7.69
N GLU A 113 -25.70 -1.00 -8.77
CA GLU A 113 -25.22 -1.84 -9.87
C GLU A 113 -24.16 -2.84 -9.40
N VAL A 114 -23.28 -2.43 -8.47
CA VAL A 114 -22.29 -3.35 -7.87
C VAL A 114 -22.98 -4.46 -7.08
N LEU A 115 -23.99 -4.15 -6.28
CA LEU A 115 -24.74 -5.17 -5.52
C LEU A 115 -25.53 -6.12 -6.44
N GLU A 116 -26.12 -5.60 -7.52
CA GLU A 116 -26.81 -6.41 -8.52
C GLU A 116 -25.85 -7.33 -9.28
N ALA A 117 -24.65 -6.84 -9.62
CA ALA A 117 -23.59 -7.64 -10.22
C ALA A 117 -23.16 -8.79 -9.29
N LEU A 118 -22.95 -8.51 -7.99
CA LEU A 118 -22.64 -9.53 -6.98
C LEU A 118 -23.75 -10.59 -6.86
N LYS A 119 -25.00 -10.15 -6.76
CA LYS A 119 -26.17 -11.04 -6.71
C LYS A 119 -26.28 -11.92 -7.95
N SER A 120 -25.91 -11.38 -9.11
CA SER A 120 -25.91 -12.09 -10.39
C SER A 120 -24.67 -12.98 -10.60
N GLY A 121 -23.74 -13.05 -9.63
CA GLY A 121 -22.50 -13.81 -9.73
C GLY A 121 -21.44 -13.20 -10.66
N LYS A 122 -21.63 -11.95 -11.11
CA LYS A 122 -20.70 -11.22 -11.99
C LYS A 122 -19.62 -10.51 -11.16
N ASN A 123 -18.93 -11.26 -10.32
CA ASN A 123 -17.98 -10.71 -9.33
C ASN A 123 -16.82 -9.97 -10.01
N GLU A 124 -16.42 -10.40 -11.21
CA GLU A 124 -15.38 -9.77 -12.03
C GLU A 124 -15.68 -8.33 -12.43
N GLN A 125 -16.96 -7.92 -12.43
CA GLN A 125 -17.39 -6.55 -12.71
C GLN A 125 -17.30 -5.65 -11.47
N THR A 126 -16.86 -6.19 -10.34
CA THR A 126 -16.76 -5.49 -9.07
C THR A 126 -15.31 -5.38 -8.64
N GLY A 127 -14.99 -4.38 -7.83
CA GLY A 127 -13.62 -4.16 -7.37
C GLY A 127 -13.58 -3.57 -5.98
N CYS A 128 -12.85 -4.24 -5.09
CA CYS A 128 -12.54 -3.72 -3.76
C CYS A 128 -11.42 -2.65 -3.88
N PRO A 129 -11.63 -1.41 -3.40
CA PRO A 129 -10.60 -0.36 -3.47
C PRO A 129 -9.33 -0.63 -2.63
N VAL A 130 -9.35 -1.63 -1.75
CA VAL A 130 -8.23 -1.98 -0.87
C VAL A 130 -7.36 -3.07 -1.47
N CYS A 131 -7.97 -4.20 -1.83
CA CYS A 131 -7.24 -5.36 -2.36
C CYS A 131 -7.13 -5.38 -3.87
N LEU A 132 -7.94 -4.58 -4.58
CA LEU A 132 -8.04 -4.54 -6.03
C LEU A 132 -8.47 -5.88 -6.66
N CYS A 133 -9.08 -6.75 -5.86
CA CYS A 133 -9.74 -7.98 -6.30
C CYS A 133 -11.26 -7.77 -6.39
N PRO A 134 -12.00 -8.69 -7.03
CA PRO A 134 -13.45 -8.80 -6.90
C PRO A 134 -13.92 -8.68 -5.45
N LEU A 135 -15.04 -8.01 -5.22
CA LEU A 135 -15.58 -7.85 -3.87
C LEU A 135 -16.00 -9.21 -3.30
N GLY A 136 -15.63 -9.47 -2.04
CA GLY A 136 -15.94 -10.72 -1.33
C GLY A 136 -14.98 -11.89 -1.61
N ASP A 137 -14.00 -11.72 -2.50
CA ASP A 137 -13.04 -12.75 -2.94
C ASP A 137 -11.82 -12.90 -2.02
N ASP A 138 -11.71 -12.12 -0.94
CA ASP A 138 -10.67 -12.33 0.06
C ASP A 138 -11.06 -13.47 1.02
N GLU A 139 -10.07 -14.29 1.38
CA GLU A 139 -10.23 -15.45 2.27
C GLU A 139 -10.93 -15.11 3.59
N THR A 140 -10.79 -13.86 4.06
CA THR A 140 -11.36 -13.39 5.32
C THR A 140 -12.81 -12.93 5.24
N SER A 141 -13.35 -12.64 4.06
CA SER A 141 -14.71 -12.10 3.93
C SER A 141 -15.78 -13.19 3.82
N GLY A 142 -15.43 -14.39 3.38
CA GLY A 142 -16.39 -15.47 3.15
C GLY A 142 -17.53 -15.07 2.21
N GLY A 143 -17.23 -14.32 1.14
CA GLY A 143 -18.21 -13.81 0.18
C GLY A 143 -18.97 -12.55 0.61
N LYS A 144 -18.78 -12.06 1.85
CA LYS A 144 -19.51 -10.90 2.37
C LYS A 144 -18.81 -9.58 2.04
N VAL A 145 -19.60 -8.54 1.82
CA VAL A 145 -19.11 -7.19 1.51
C VAL A 145 -19.57 -6.20 2.57
N ALA A 146 -18.77 -5.19 2.85
CA ALA A 146 -19.08 -4.12 3.78
C ALA A 146 -19.42 -2.84 3.01
N LEU A 147 -20.62 -2.32 3.24
CA LEU A 147 -21.10 -1.05 2.73
C LEU A 147 -20.88 0.05 3.78
N THR A 148 -20.12 1.08 3.42
CA THR A 148 -19.92 2.25 4.28
C THR A 148 -21.08 3.26 4.12
N ARG A 149 -21.32 4.10 5.13
CA ARG A 149 -22.31 5.19 5.09
C ARG A 149 -22.16 6.13 3.89
N CYS A 150 -20.94 6.26 3.36
CA CYS A 150 -20.66 7.08 2.18
C CYS A 150 -20.98 6.38 0.84
N GLY A 151 -21.52 5.16 0.86
CA GLY A 151 -21.96 4.41 -0.32
C GLY A 151 -20.91 3.48 -0.93
N HIS A 152 -19.67 3.48 -0.45
CA HIS A 152 -18.61 2.64 -1.04
C HIS A 152 -18.55 1.26 -0.40
N LEU A 153 -18.36 0.25 -1.26
CA LEU A 153 -18.28 -1.16 -0.92
C LEU A 153 -16.82 -1.61 -0.78
N PHE A 154 -16.59 -2.52 0.16
CA PHE A 154 -15.29 -3.12 0.44
C PHE A 154 -15.47 -4.60 0.76
N CYS A 155 -14.41 -5.38 0.58
CA CYS A 155 -14.28 -6.66 1.26
C CYS A 155 -14.36 -6.45 2.78
N THR A 156 -15.14 -7.28 3.48
CA THR A 156 -15.32 -7.19 4.95
C THR A 156 -13.98 -7.28 5.67
N GLY A 157 -13.13 -8.25 5.31
CA GLY A 157 -11.81 -8.42 5.90
C GLY A 157 -10.85 -7.27 5.60
N CYS A 158 -10.93 -6.70 4.39
CA CYS A 158 -10.10 -5.55 4.01
C CYS A 158 -10.48 -4.28 4.78
N LEU A 159 -11.78 -4.00 4.92
CA LEU A 159 -12.25 -2.83 5.65
C LEU A 159 -11.91 -2.94 7.15
N HIS A 160 -12.08 -4.13 7.74
CA HIS A 160 -11.70 -4.37 9.13
C HIS A 160 -10.18 -4.19 9.36
N SER A 161 -9.35 -4.76 8.49
CA SER A 161 -7.89 -4.59 8.55
C SER A 161 -7.47 -3.12 8.41
N TYR A 162 -8.18 -2.36 7.57
CA TYR A 162 -7.98 -0.93 7.42
C TYR A 162 -8.30 -0.16 8.72
N PHE A 163 -9.44 -0.44 9.36
CA PHE A 163 -9.78 0.15 10.66
C PHE A 163 -8.76 -0.20 11.74
N GLN A 164 -8.32 -1.45 11.83
CA GLN A 164 -7.29 -1.88 12.79
C GLN A 164 -5.98 -1.12 12.59
N THR A 165 -5.50 -1.03 11.35
CA THR A 165 -4.27 -0.30 11.01
C THR A 165 -4.38 1.16 11.44
N LYS A 166 -5.51 1.81 11.18
CA LYS A 166 -5.73 3.22 11.53
C LYS A 166 -5.80 3.45 13.03
N ARG A 167 -6.38 2.52 13.80
CA ARG A 167 -6.34 2.55 15.27
C ARG A 167 -4.92 2.49 15.81
N VAL A 168 -4.07 1.62 15.28
CA VAL A 168 -2.66 1.52 15.69
C VAL A 168 -1.89 2.81 15.36
N GLU A 169 -2.23 3.48 14.26
CA GLU A 169 -1.68 4.80 13.90
C GLU A 169 -2.24 5.95 14.76
N GLY A 170 -3.14 5.70 15.71
CA GLY A 170 -3.79 6.73 16.54
C GLY A 170 -4.90 7.51 15.83
N ASN A 171 -5.35 7.06 14.66
CA ASN A 171 -6.46 7.66 13.93
C ASN A 171 -7.76 6.87 14.14
N HIS A 172 -8.60 7.38 15.04
CA HIS A 172 -9.88 6.73 15.40
C HIS A 172 -11.02 7.02 14.40
N THR A 173 -10.85 7.94 13.47
CA THR A 173 -11.87 8.36 12.50
C THR A 173 -11.28 8.35 11.09
N PRO A 174 -11.04 7.16 10.52
CA PRO A 174 -10.40 7.08 9.23
C PRO A 174 -11.33 7.57 8.11
N SER A 175 -10.71 7.97 7.01
CA SER A 175 -11.39 8.41 5.81
C SER A 175 -11.60 7.25 4.84
N CYS A 176 -12.75 7.21 4.17
CA CYS A 176 -13.01 6.27 3.09
C CYS A 176 -11.92 6.37 2.01
N ILE A 177 -11.39 5.23 1.58
CA ILE A 177 -10.30 5.17 0.59
C ILE A 177 -10.77 5.69 -0.78
N ALA A 178 -12.04 5.49 -1.12
CA ALA A 178 -12.61 5.90 -2.40
C ALA A 178 -12.94 7.40 -2.46
N CYS A 179 -13.65 7.95 -1.46
CA CYS A 179 -14.15 9.34 -1.51
C CYS A 179 -13.63 10.27 -0.41
N ARG A 180 -12.76 9.77 0.48
CA ARG A 180 -12.13 10.51 1.59
C ARG A 180 -13.06 11.07 2.68
N LYS A 181 -14.38 10.85 2.58
CA LYS A 181 -15.34 11.15 3.66
C LYS A 181 -15.01 10.34 4.92
N GLN A 182 -15.23 10.90 6.10
CA GLN A 182 -15.05 10.17 7.35
C GLN A 182 -16.01 8.97 7.42
N ILE A 183 -15.51 7.84 7.93
CA ILE A 183 -16.29 6.62 8.13
C ILE A 183 -16.03 6.06 9.52
N HIS A 184 -17.07 5.50 10.14
CA HIS A 184 -16.99 4.80 11.42
C HIS A 184 -17.26 3.31 11.22
N GLU A 185 -16.54 2.44 11.95
CA GLU A 185 -16.72 0.98 11.86
C GLU A 185 -18.16 0.56 12.21
N SER A 186 -18.75 1.21 13.23
CA SER A 186 -20.14 0.97 13.65
C SER A 186 -21.20 1.40 12.64
N GLU A 187 -20.84 2.21 11.64
CA GLU A 187 -21.75 2.65 10.58
C GLU A 187 -21.64 1.80 9.32
N SER A 188 -20.83 0.75 9.32
CA SER A 188 -20.73 -0.18 8.20
C SER A 188 -21.82 -1.24 8.26
N VAL A 189 -22.43 -1.53 7.11
CA VAL A 189 -23.44 -2.57 6.96
C VAL A 189 -22.79 -3.75 6.24
N ILE A 190 -22.90 -4.95 6.80
CA ILE A 190 -22.42 -6.17 6.16
C ILE A 190 -23.55 -6.71 5.28
N VAL A 191 -23.25 -6.93 4.01
CA VAL A 191 -24.16 -7.48 3.01
C VAL A 191 -23.62 -8.84 2.57
N ASP A 192 -24.49 -9.83 2.58
CA ASP A 192 -24.21 -11.16 2.03
C ASP A 192 -24.99 -11.32 0.71
N PRO A 193 -24.32 -11.20 -0.45
CA PRO A 193 -24.99 -11.27 -1.75
C PRO A 193 -25.64 -12.63 -2.05
N SER A 194 -25.31 -13.67 -1.28
CA SER A 194 -25.81 -15.04 -1.50
C SER A 194 -27.19 -15.29 -0.87
N ILE A 195 -27.63 -14.43 0.05
CA ILE A 195 -28.92 -14.57 0.73
C ILE A 195 -30.02 -13.97 -0.17
N ASN A 196 -30.95 -14.82 -0.62
CA ASN A 196 -32.13 -14.37 -1.33
C ASN A 196 -33.23 -13.96 -0.32
N ASP A 197 -33.67 -12.70 -0.39
CA ASP A 197 -34.73 -12.12 0.46
C ASP A 197 -36.08 -12.87 0.37
N ASP A 198 -36.27 -13.71 -0.65
CA ASP A 198 -37.53 -14.42 -0.89
C ASP A 198 -37.81 -15.57 0.09
N SER A 199 -36.88 -15.88 1.01
CA SER A 199 -36.99 -17.07 1.86
C SER A 199 -37.57 -16.85 3.26
N ASP A 200 -37.83 -15.61 3.72
CA ASP A 200 -38.11 -15.36 5.15
C ASP A 200 -39.30 -14.43 5.50
N VAL A 201 -40.20 -14.11 4.56
CA VAL A 201 -41.36 -13.23 4.87
C VAL A 201 -42.56 -13.99 5.47
N ASP A 202 -42.55 -15.32 5.53
CA ASP A 202 -43.77 -16.11 5.84
C ASP A 202 -43.91 -16.65 7.28
N GLN A 203 -43.11 -16.24 8.26
CA GLN A 203 -43.15 -16.82 9.63
C GLN A 203 -43.65 -15.94 10.78
N LYS A 204 -44.27 -14.78 10.52
CA LYS A 204 -44.99 -14.04 11.59
C LYS A 204 -46.31 -13.46 11.10
N ARG A 205 -47.33 -14.31 11.03
CA ARG A 205 -48.75 -13.92 11.13
C ARG A 205 -49.38 -14.64 12.30
#